data_AF-A0A6A0IDK2-F1
#
_entry.id   AF-A0A6A0IDK2-F1
#
_cell.length_a   1.000
_cell.length_b   1.000
_cell.length_c   1.000
_cell.angle_alpha   90.00
_cell.angle_beta   90.00
_cell.angle_gamma   90.00
#
_symmetry.space_group_name_H-M   'P 1'
#
loop_
_entity.id
_entity.type
_entity.pdbx_description
1 polymer ?
#
loop_
_entity_poly.entity_id
_entity_poly.type
_entity_poly.pdbx_seq_one_letter_code
_entity_poly.pdbx_strand_id
1 'polypeptide(L)'
;MTTYVAAQELASRLPERTAAEREEAETRMLRFVTSVRWQFARTMPHIPHEYTVLKGRPELKEEFVWFATYVLHHGKVEAWGPYRHSYYYLGGHKYWTMDDLVGDTDLINRESTTGTPCRPGVECEP
;
A
#
# COMPACT_ATOMS: atom_id res chain seq x y z
N MET A 1 29.30 15.59 21.36
CA MET A 1 27.85 15.69 21.06
C MET A 1 27.64 16.32 19.68
N THR A 2 28.13 15.70 18.59
CA THR A 2 28.09 16.35 17.25
C THR A 2 28.11 15.33 16.11
N THR A 3 27.12 14.43 16.05
CA THR A 3 26.91 13.61 14.83
C THR A 3 25.44 13.32 14.51
N TYR A 4 24.50 13.51 15.44
CA TYR A 4 23.10 13.12 15.23
C TYR A 4 22.24 14.15 14.48
N VAL A 5 22.60 15.44 14.52
CA VAL A 5 21.78 16.51 13.94
C VAL A 5 21.94 16.59 12.40
N ALA A 6 23.10 16.20 11.86
CA ALA A 6 23.38 16.33 10.42
C ALA A 6 22.63 15.33 9.53
N ALA A 7 22.21 14.18 10.05
CA ALA A 7 21.48 13.17 9.28
C ALA A 7 19.99 13.56 9.05
N GLN A 8 19.39 14.31 9.98
CA GLN A 8 17.98 14.72 9.86
C GLN A 8 17.78 15.90 8.89
N GLU A 9 18.79 16.77 8.72
CA GLU A 9 18.72 17.89 7.77
C GLU A 9 19.02 17.50 6.31
N LEU A 10 19.63 16.33 6.07
CA LEU A 10 19.87 15.83 4.72
C LEU A 10 18.64 15.10 4.15
N ALA A 11 17.83 14.47 5.01
CA ALA A 11 16.61 13.76 4.62
C ALA A 11 15.46 14.70 4.22
N SER A 12 15.50 15.97 4.64
CA SER A 12 14.53 17.01 4.26
C SER A 12 14.86 17.72 2.94
N ARG A 13 15.92 17.27 2.23
CA ARG A 13 16.41 17.87 0.99
C ARG A 13 16.29 16.98 -0.24
N LEU A 14 15.66 15.82 -0.14
CA LEU A 14 15.23 15.12 -1.35
C LEU A 14 14.09 15.93 -1.97
N PRO A 15 14.18 16.34 -3.25
CA PRO A 15 13.08 17.05 -3.88
C PRO A 15 11.84 16.16 -3.81
N GLU A 16 10.72 16.75 -3.39
CA GLU A 16 9.40 16.15 -3.63
C GLU A 16 9.37 15.68 -5.09
N ARG A 17 9.00 14.40 -5.32
CA ARG A 17 8.88 13.87 -6.68
C ARG A 17 8.00 14.81 -7.49
N THR A 18 8.44 15.11 -8.71
CA THR A 18 7.66 15.91 -9.65
C THR A 18 6.30 15.26 -9.90
N ALA A 19 5.31 16.05 -10.34
CA ALA A 19 4.00 15.52 -10.70
C ALA A 19 4.09 14.42 -11.77
N ALA A 20 5.02 14.55 -12.72
CA ALA A 20 5.25 13.56 -13.76
C ALA A 20 5.79 12.23 -13.22
N GLU A 21 6.76 12.26 -12.30
CA GLU A 21 7.29 11.03 -11.67
C GLU A 21 6.22 10.32 -10.82
N ARG A 22 5.31 11.09 -10.21
CA ARG A 22 4.16 10.54 -9.48
C ARG A 22 3.15 9.90 -10.44
N GLU A 23 2.80 10.56 -11.53
CA GLU A 23 1.89 10.03 -12.54
C GLU A 23 2.42 8.74 -13.18
N GLU A 24 3.72 8.66 -13.47
CA GLU A 24 4.36 7.45 -13.96
C GLU A 24 4.30 6.31 -12.93
N ALA A 25 4.58 6.62 -11.67
CA ALA A 25 4.48 5.67 -10.57
C ALA A 25 3.04 5.14 -10.42
N GLU A 26 2.04 6.02 -10.47
CA GLU A 26 0.62 5.65 -10.39
C GLU A 26 0.19 4.79 -11.58
N THR A 27 0.65 5.12 -12.78
CA THR A 27 0.40 4.31 -13.98
C THR A 27 1.00 2.91 -13.82
N ARG A 28 2.22 2.79 -13.29
CA ARG A 28 2.86 1.50 -13.00
C ARG A 28 2.06 0.70 -11.97
N MET A 29 1.66 1.32 -10.86
CA MET A 29 0.83 0.67 -9.84
C MET A 29 -0.52 0.21 -10.40
N LEU A 30 -1.20 1.03 -11.19
CA LEU A 30 -2.48 0.66 -11.80
C LEU A 30 -2.35 -0.54 -12.74
N ARG A 31 -1.27 -0.64 -13.52
CA ARG A 31 -0.98 -1.83 -14.36
C ARG A 31 -0.82 -3.09 -13.51
N PHE A 32 -0.13 -2.99 -12.37
CA PHE A 32 -0.01 -4.12 -11.45
C PHE A 32 -1.37 -4.50 -10.85
N VAL A 33 -2.14 -3.52 -10.37
CA VAL A 33 -3.44 -3.73 -9.70
C VAL A 33 -4.43 -4.47 -10.61
N THR A 34 -4.45 -4.17 -11.91
CA THR A 34 -5.31 -4.85 -12.89
C THR A 34 -4.78 -6.21 -13.34
N SER A 35 -3.50 -6.49 -13.09
CA SER A 35 -2.84 -7.74 -13.49
C SER A 35 -2.91 -8.84 -12.43
N VAL A 36 -3.32 -8.53 -11.19
CA VAL A 36 -3.33 -9.50 -10.08
C VAL A 36 -4.75 -9.87 -9.65
N ARG A 37 -4.87 -11.05 -9.05
CA ARG A 37 -6.10 -11.48 -8.38
C ARG A 37 -6.13 -10.88 -6.98
N TRP A 38 -7.28 -10.34 -6.61
CA TRP A 38 -7.59 -9.87 -5.27
C TRP A 38 -8.46 -10.90 -4.54
N GLN A 39 -8.17 -11.09 -3.26
CA GLN A 39 -8.82 -12.06 -2.39
C GLN A 39 -9.42 -11.33 -1.19
N PHE A 40 -10.72 -11.47 -0.97
CA PHE A 40 -11.39 -10.87 0.19
C PHE A 40 -10.93 -11.54 1.50
N ALA A 41 -10.52 -10.72 2.47
CA ALA A 41 -10.12 -11.17 3.80
C ALA A 41 -11.34 -11.49 4.66
N ARG A 42 -11.49 -12.77 5.02
CA ARG A 42 -12.66 -13.24 5.81
C ARG A 42 -12.47 -13.13 7.32
N THR A 43 -11.22 -13.01 7.78
CA THR A 43 -10.83 -13.10 9.19
C THR A 43 -11.06 -11.78 9.96
N MET A 44 -11.17 -10.65 9.25
CA MET A 44 -11.46 -9.33 9.84
C MET A 44 -12.67 -8.67 9.14
N PRO A 45 -13.90 -9.17 9.37
CA PRO A 45 -15.08 -8.69 8.67
C PRO A 45 -15.46 -7.22 8.96
N HIS A 46 -14.99 -6.68 10.07
CA HIS A 46 -15.20 -5.28 10.48
C HIS A 46 -14.24 -4.29 9.78
N ILE A 47 -13.23 -4.81 9.07
CA ILE A 47 -12.31 -4.02 8.24
C ILE A 47 -12.33 -4.71 6.88
N PRO A 48 -13.40 -4.53 6.07
CA PRO A 48 -13.53 -5.24 4.81
C PRO A 48 -12.36 -4.81 3.90
N HIS A 49 -11.49 -5.77 3.58
CA HIS A 49 -10.35 -5.53 2.71
C HIS A 49 -10.09 -6.74 1.84
N GLU A 50 -9.29 -6.50 0.80
CA GLU A 50 -8.78 -7.52 -0.09
C GLU A 50 -7.26 -7.53 -0.03
N TYR A 51 -6.67 -8.67 -0.38
CA TYR A 51 -5.23 -8.80 -0.52
C TYR A 51 -4.87 -9.53 -1.80
N THR A 52 -3.64 -9.30 -2.27
CA THR A 52 -3.02 -10.11 -3.31
C THR A 52 -1.74 -10.71 -2.75
N VAL A 53 -1.44 -11.97 -3.12
CA VAL A 53 -0.26 -12.70 -2.65
C VAL A 53 0.77 -12.83 -3.75
N LEU A 54 2.04 -12.55 -3.43
CA LEU A 54 3.16 -12.64 -4.37
C LEU A 54 3.24 -14.02 -5.03
N LYS A 55 3.02 -15.09 -4.24
CA LYS A 55 3.04 -16.47 -4.74
C LYS A 55 1.98 -16.77 -5.80
N GLY A 56 0.93 -15.95 -5.89
CA GLY A 56 -0.12 -16.10 -6.90
C GLY A 56 0.32 -15.70 -8.31
N ARG A 57 1.30 -14.79 -8.44
CA ARG A 57 1.89 -14.33 -9.71
C ARG A 57 3.40 -14.06 -9.54
N PRO A 58 4.24 -15.08 -9.36
CA PRO A 58 5.68 -14.91 -9.12
C PRO A 58 6.41 -14.16 -10.24
N GLU A 59 5.90 -14.19 -11.47
CA GLU A 59 6.39 -13.42 -12.62
C GLU A 59 6.24 -11.90 -12.45
N LEU A 60 5.38 -11.44 -11.54
CA LEU A 60 5.21 -10.02 -11.20
C LEU A 60 5.98 -9.62 -9.93
N LYS A 61 6.96 -10.43 -9.48
CA LYS A 61 7.70 -10.16 -8.25
C LYS A 61 8.33 -8.78 -8.20
N GLU A 62 8.94 -8.33 -9.29
CA GLU A 62 9.58 -7.01 -9.34
C GLU A 62 8.56 -5.88 -9.18
N GLU A 63 7.41 -6.00 -9.85
CA GLU A 63 6.31 -5.03 -9.72
C GLU A 63 5.69 -5.03 -8.34
N PHE A 64 5.52 -6.22 -7.74
CA PHE A 64 5.04 -6.38 -6.37
C PHE A 64 5.99 -5.70 -5.37
N VAL A 65 7.28 -6.03 -5.42
CA VAL A 65 8.31 -5.50 -4.52
C VAL A 65 8.41 -3.98 -4.70
N TRP A 66 8.39 -3.50 -5.94
CA TRP A 66 8.44 -2.08 -6.22
C TRP A 66 7.21 -1.35 -5.66
N PHE A 67 6.01 -1.89 -5.83
CA PHE A 67 4.78 -1.28 -5.29
C PHE A 67 4.78 -1.31 -3.76
N ALA A 68 5.09 -2.45 -3.13
CA ALA A 68 5.22 -2.56 -1.67
C ALA A 68 6.20 -1.51 -1.11
N THR A 69 7.37 -1.36 -1.75
CA THR A 69 8.37 -0.34 -1.41
C THR A 69 7.82 1.07 -1.55
N TYR A 70 7.09 1.33 -2.64
CA TYR A 70 6.50 2.64 -2.89
C TYR A 70 5.47 3.01 -1.82
N VAL A 71 4.61 2.06 -1.41
CA VAL A 71 3.66 2.27 -0.31
C VAL A 71 4.38 2.58 1.00
N LEU A 72 5.42 1.81 1.34
CA LEU A 72 6.16 2.00 2.59
C LEU A 72 6.83 3.38 2.69
N HIS A 73 7.41 3.87 1.59
CA HIS A 73 8.18 5.13 1.59
C HIS A 73 7.38 6.39 1.23
N HIS A 74 6.28 6.25 0.49
CA HIS A 74 5.51 7.38 -0.04
C HIS A 74 4.06 7.41 0.43
N GLY A 75 3.61 6.39 1.17
CA GLY A 75 2.31 6.39 1.79
C GLY A 75 2.22 7.39 2.94
N LYS A 76 0.99 7.80 3.25
CA LYS A 76 0.65 8.59 4.41
C LYS A 76 0.64 7.67 5.63
N VAL A 77 1.42 8.02 6.65
CA VAL A 77 1.42 7.28 7.92
C VAL A 77 0.13 7.58 8.68
N GLU A 78 -0.66 6.55 8.95
CA GLU A 78 -1.89 6.63 9.73
C GLU A 78 -1.86 5.68 10.94
N ALA A 79 -2.61 6.01 11.98
CA ALA A 79 -2.72 5.18 13.17
C ALA A 79 -3.75 4.06 12.97
N TRP A 80 -3.41 2.86 13.40
CA TRP A 80 -4.32 1.72 13.48
C TRP A 80 -4.23 1.13 14.90
N GLY A 81 -5.10 1.61 15.79
CA GLY A 81 -5.01 1.31 17.22
C GLY A 81 -3.65 1.77 17.78
N PRO A 82 -2.85 0.88 18.39
CA PRO A 82 -1.50 1.21 18.87
C PRO A 82 -0.43 1.21 17.77
N TYR A 83 -0.76 0.76 16.56
CA TYR A 83 0.18 0.62 15.44
C TYR A 83 0.15 1.82 14.51
N ARG A 84 1.20 1.98 13.70
CA ARG A 84 1.28 2.97 12.63
C ARG A 84 1.61 2.26 11.34
N HIS A 85 0.80 2.47 10.31
CA HIS A 85 1.02 1.88 9.00
C HIS A 85 1.09 2.97 7.93
N SER A 86 1.85 2.69 6.87
CA SER A 86 1.90 3.55 5.69
C SER A 86 0.79 3.15 4.72
N TYR A 87 -0.04 4.12 4.33
CA TYR A 87 -1.14 3.92 3.40
C TYR A 87 -0.95 4.76 2.13
N TYR A 88 -0.97 4.12 0.96
CA TYR A 88 -0.96 4.83 -0.31
C TYR A 88 -2.35 4.85 -0.95
N TYR A 89 -2.78 6.00 -1.46
CA TYR A 89 -4.10 6.18 -2.05
C TYR A 89 -3.98 6.22 -3.57
N LEU A 90 -4.70 5.33 -4.25
CA LEU A 90 -4.67 5.20 -5.70
C LEU A 90 -5.98 4.60 -6.20
N GLY A 91 -6.57 5.19 -7.25
CA GLY A 91 -7.70 4.57 -7.97
C GLY A 91 -8.88 4.16 -7.08
N GLY A 92 -9.25 4.99 -6.10
CA GLY A 92 -10.37 4.72 -5.17
C GLY A 92 -10.08 3.66 -4.11
N HIS A 93 -8.83 3.26 -3.93
CA HIS A 93 -8.40 2.32 -2.90
C HIS A 93 -7.25 2.91 -2.08
N LYS A 94 -7.16 2.52 -0.81
CA LYS A 94 -5.94 2.67 0.00
C LYS A 94 -5.23 1.33 0.09
N TYR A 95 -3.91 1.34 -0.02
CA TYR A 95 -3.05 0.17 -0.05
C TYR A 95 -2.07 0.18 1.11
N TRP A 96 -1.77 -0.99 1.68
CA TRP A 96 -0.77 -1.15 2.75
C TRP A 96 -0.11 -2.53 2.69
N THR A 97 1.08 -2.63 3.27
CA THR A 97 1.77 -3.89 3.59
C THR A 97 1.74 -4.11 5.10
N MET A 98 1.90 -5.36 5.53
CA MET A 98 1.92 -5.68 6.98
C MET A 98 3.32 -5.60 7.58
N ASP A 99 4.36 -5.86 6.78
CA ASP A 99 5.73 -5.95 7.26
C ASP A 99 6.48 -4.62 7.14
N ASP A 100 7.37 -4.38 8.09
CA ASP A 100 8.24 -3.20 8.13
C ASP A 100 9.31 -3.23 7.03
N LEU A 101 9.63 -4.43 6.53
CA LEU A 101 10.60 -4.66 5.46
C LEU A 101 9.91 -5.33 4.28
N VAL A 102 10.11 -4.77 3.08
CA VAL A 102 9.57 -5.32 1.83
C VAL A 102 10.09 -6.73 1.53
N GLY A 103 11.30 -7.07 2.00
CA GLY A 103 11.86 -8.42 1.84
C GLY A 103 11.05 -9.52 2.52
N ASP A 104 10.28 -9.16 3.55
CA ASP A 104 9.45 -10.07 4.34
C ASP A 104 7.98 -10.05 3.87
N THR A 105 7.59 -9.04 3.08
CA THR A 105 6.24 -8.87 2.56
C THR A 105 5.91 -9.88 1.47
N ASP A 106 4.88 -10.70 1.70
CA ASP A 106 4.33 -11.62 0.71
C ASP A 106 2.90 -11.27 0.25
N LEU A 107 2.32 -10.22 0.83
CA LEU A 107 0.99 -9.69 0.48
C LEU A 107 0.93 -8.15 0.42
N ILE A 108 0.08 -7.64 -0.48
CA ILE A 108 -0.35 -6.23 -0.49
C ILE A 108 -1.85 -6.22 -0.23
N ASN A 109 -2.28 -5.42 0.75
CA ASN A 109 -3.67 -5.22 1.09
C ASN A 109 -4.24 -3.99 0.38
N ARG A 110 -5.57 -3.99 0.17
CA ARG A 110 -6.33 -2.83 -0.26
C ARG A 110 -7.70 -2.74 0.40
N GLU A 111 -8.17 -1.52 0.60
CA GLU A 111 -9.53 -1.21 1.05
C GLU A 111 -10.09 -0.07 0.20
N SER A 112 -11.40 -0.14 -0.13
CA SER A 112 -12.07 0.93 -0.88
C SER A 112 -12.15 2.21 -0.06
N THR A 113 -11.78 3.35 -0.65
CA THR A 113 -11.84 4.65 0.03
C THR A 113 -13.24 5.22 0.13
N THR A 114 -14.21 4.68 -0.62
CA THR A 114 -15.62 5.09 -0.57
C THR A 114 -16.42 4.33 0.49
N GLY A 115 -15.76 3.48 1.29
CA GLY A 115 -16.37 2.86 2.46
C GLY A 115 -17.47 1.86 2.12
N THR A 116 -17.32 1.07 1.05
CA THR A 116 -18.15 -0.14 0.88
C THR A 116 -17.48 -1.21 0.02
N PRO A 117 -16.74 -2.18 0.59
CA PRO A 117 -16.61 -3.49 -0.01
C PRO A 117 -17.74 -4.35 0.56
N CYS A 118 -18.91 -4.33 -0.09
CA CYS A 118 -19.93 -5.31 0.23
C CYS A 118 -19.38 -6.70 -0.07
N ARG A 119 -19.52 -7.62 0.89
CA ARG A 119 -19.37 -9.05 0.62
C ARG A 119 -20.22 -9.39 -0.62
N PRO A 120 -19.73 -10.14 -1.61
CA PRO A 120 -20.60 -10.68 -2.64
C PRO A 120 -21.75 -11.46 -1.97
N GLY A 121 -22.97 -10.93 -2.04
CA GLY A 121 -24.17 -11.52 -1.44
C GLY A 121 -24.50 -11.11 0.01
N VAL A 122 -23.93 -10.03 0.55
CA VAL A 122 -24.39 -9.43 1.82
C VAL A 122 -24.64 -7.94 1.60
N GLU A 123 -25.88 -7.49 1.86
CA GLU A 123 -26.26 -6.07 1.82
C GLU A 123 -25.48 -5.30 2.88
N CYS A 124 -24.91 -4.16 2.49
CA CYS A 124 -24.25 -3.26 3.42
C CYS A 124 -25.32 -2.39 4.09
N GLU A 125 -25.50 -2.57 5.40
CA GLU A 125 -26.35 -1.66 6.17
C GLU A 125 -25.71 -0.25 6.24
N PRO A 126 -26.55 0.82 6.28
CA PRO A 126 -26.13 2.21 6.19
C PRO A 126 -25.33 2.71 7.40
#